data_AF-A0A8T0PT99-F1
#
_entry.id   AF-A0A8T0PT99-F1
#
_cell.length_a   1.000
_cell.length_b   1.000
_cell.length_c   1.000
_cell.angle_alpha   90.00
_cell.angle_beta   90.00
_cell.angle_gamma   90.00
#
_symmetry.space_group_name_H-M   'P 1'
#
loop_
_entity.id
_entity.type
_entity.pdbx_description
1 polymer ?
#
loop_
_entity_poly.entity_id
_entity_poly.type
_entity_poly.pdbx_seq_one_letter_code
_entity_poly.pdbx_strand_id
1 'polypeptide(L)'
;MAPSSSAKQLVAVAVVAFLLAAASSRRQPVHLRLYMHDVMRGPGTTAIHLIHGVGPPHDVERGAYFGDTAAIDDVVTEEPDPGSRAVGRAQGTYMLASQHEEVLTVAITVALTAGLYNGSTFSVAGRVGVYDDKAEAAVVGGTGRLRRAAGYLTWRMVELVVSEKYVMVELDVHMSVPPVSAAGGNWWSSLLRSIN
;
A
#
# COMPACT_ATOMS: atom_id res chain seq x y z
N MET A 1 51.86 -20.08 14.52
CA MET A 1 51.55 -19.31 15.75
C MET A 1 50.04 -19.28 15.90
N ALA A 2 49.48 -19.89 16.96
CA ALA A 2 48.04 -19.86 17.19
C ALA A 2 47.59 -18.45 17.61
N PRO A 3 46.43 -17.94 17.16
CA PRO A 3 45.97 -16.61 17.53
C PRO A 3 45.77 -16.50 19.05
N SER A 4 46.18 -15.36 19.60
CA SER A 4 46.05 -15.07 21.04
C SER A 4 44.58 -15.06 21.48
N SER A 5 44.34 -15.31 22.77
CA SER A 5 42.99 -15.30 23.35
C SER A 5 42.24 -14.00 23.04
N SER A 6 42.94 -12.86 23.10
CA SER A 6 42.40 -11.53 22.76
C SER A 6 42.00 -11.39 21.29
N ALA A 7 42.78 -11.95 20.36
CA ALA A 7 42.44 -11.93 18.94
C ALA A 7 41.18 -12.77 18.63
N LYS A 8 41.02 -13.93 19.29
CA LYS A 8 39.80 -14.76 19.16
C LYS A 8 38.56 -14.05 19.72
N GLN A 9 38.69 -13.35 20.85
CA GLN A 9 37.60 -12.56 21.44
C GLN A 9 37.20 -11.38 20.55
N LEU A 10 38.17 -10.63 19.99
CA LEU A 10 37.90 -9.53 19.06
C LEU A 10 37.16 -10.00 17.80
N VAL A 11 37.57 -11.13 17.22
CA VAL A 11 36.88 -11.72 16.06
C VAL A 11 35.47 -12.14 16.44
N ALA A 12 35.27 -12.79 17.59
CA ALA A 12 33.93 -13.18 18.04
C ALA A 12 32.99 -11.98 18.24
N VAL A 13 33.48 -10.89 18.86
CA VAL A 13 32.70 -9.66 19.04
C VAL A 13 32.37 -9.01 17.70
N ALA A 14 33.32 -8.95 16.76
CA ALA A 14 33.08 -8.40 15.43
C ALA A 14 32.03 -9.22 14.64
N VAL A 15 32.09 -10.55 14.72
CA VAL A 15 31.08 -11.44 14.09
C VAL A 15 29.70 -11.22 14.70
N VAL A 16 29.59 -11.15 16.03
CA VAL A 16 28.30 -10.89 16.70
C VAL A 16 27.76 -9.51 16.34
N ALA A 17 28.60 -8.47 16.35
CA ALA A 17 28.21 -7.12 15.96
C ALA A 17 27.73 -7.05 14.50
N PHE A 18 28.43 -7.73 13.59
CA PHE A 18 28.03 -7.82 12.18
C PHE A 18 26.70 -8.56 12.00
N LEU A 19 26.49 -9.69 12.69
CA LEU A 19 25.23 -10.45 12.63
C LEU A 19 24.05 -9.65 13.21
N LEU A 20 24.26 -8.93 14.32
CA LEU A 20 23.25 -8.04 14.90
C LEU A 20 22.92 -6.87 13.98
N ALA A 21 23.92 -6.25 13.36
CA ALA A 21 23.73 -5.19 12.38
C ALA A 21 22.93 -5.70 11.16
N ALA A 22 23.30 -6.86 10.61
CA ALA A 22 22.61 -7.49 9.50
C ALA A 22 21.14 -7.82 9.86
N ALA A 23 20.87 -8.39 11.03
CA ALA A 23 19.52 -8.66 11.51
C ALA A 23 18.71 -7.36 11.70
N SER A 24 19.33 -6.30 12.22
CA SER A 24 18.69 -4.99 12.41
C SER A 24 18.46 -4.22 11.10
N SER A 25 19.03 -4.67 9.99
CA SER A 25 18.82 -4.09 8.66
C SER A 25 17.70 -4.77 7.88
N ARG A 26 17.21 -5.93 8.35
CA ARG A 26 16.20 -6.72 7.65
C ARG A 26 14.84 -6.06 7.79
N ARG A 27 14.28 -5.63 6.67
CA ARG A 27 12.90 -5.11 6.59
C ARG A 27 11.91 -6.22 6.97
N GLN A 28 10.87 -5.85 7.70
CA GLN A 28 9.80 -6.76 8.12
C GLN A 28 8.74 -6.83 7.02
N PRO A 29 8.39 -8.04 6.52
CA PRO A 29 7.35 -8.19 5.50
C PRO A 29 5.97 -7.87 6.08
N VAL A 30 5.13 -7.27 5.25
CA VAL A 30 3.73 -6.95 5.53
C VAL A 30 2.93 -7.41 4.31
N HIS A 31 1.98 -8.29 4.55
CA HIS A 31 1.05 -8.79 3.54
C HIS A 31 -0.38 -8.44 3.99
N LEU A 32 -1.12 -7.75 3.12
CA LEU A 32 -2.52 -7.39 3.34
C LEU A 32 -3.32 -7.78 2.12
N ARG A 33 -4.49 -8.38 2.33
CA ARG A 33 -5.49 -8.59 1.29
C ARG A 33 -6.72 -7.77 1.65
N LEU A 34 -7.11 -6.87 0.76
CA LEU A 34 -8.13 -5.85 0.99
C LEU A 34 -9.06 -5.77 -0.22
N TYR A 35 -10.28 -5.28 0.00
CA TYR A 35 -11.24 -5.08 -1.09
C TYR A 35 -11.71 -3.63 -1.08
N MET A 36 -11.55 -2.94 -2.20
CA MET A 36 -11.94 -1.56 -2.41
C MET A 36 -13.26 -1.52 -3.19
N HIS A 37 -14.17 -0.67 -2.72
CA HIS A 37 -15.53 -0.57 -3.23
C HIS A 37 -15.75 0.81 -3.87
N ASP A 38 -15.62 0.89 -5.21
CA ASP A 38 -15.75 2.10 -6.01
C ASP A 38 -17.22 2.24 -6.48
N VAL A 39 -17.87 3.33 -6.06
CA VAL A 39 -19.28 3.63 -6.36
C VAL A 39 -19.33 4.91 -7.19
N MET A 40 -19.50 4.79 -8.51
CA MET A 40 -19.45 5.94 -9.43
C MET A 40 -20.81 6.64 -9.61
N ARG A 41 -21.92 6.03 -9.20
CA ARG A 41 -23.26 6.64 -9.35
C ARG A 41 -24.24 6.16 -8.29
N GLY A 42 -25.20 7.02 -7.96
CA GLY A 42 -26.32 6.69 -7.06
C GLY A 42 -26.11 7.18 -5.64
N PRO A 43 -27.03 6.88 -4.71
CA PRO A 43 -26.87 7.21 -3.30
C PRO A 43 -25.56 6.62 -2.74
N GLY A 44 -24.76 7.43 -2.04
CA GLY A 44 -23.48 6.99 -1.49
C GLY A 44 -22.34 6.92 -2.50
N THR A 45 -22.42 7.67 -3.62
CA THR A 45 -21.32 7.84 -4.58
C THR A 45 -20.00 8.20 -3.86
N THR A 46 -18.95 7.43 -4.14
CA THR A 46 -17.60 7.60 -3.58
C THR A 46 -16.57 8.03 -4.63
N ALA A 47 -16.90 7.89 -5.92
CA ALA A 47 -16.07 8.28 -7.04
C ALA A 47 -16.74 9.36 -7.88
N ILE A 48 -16.03 10.47 -8.11
CA ILE A 48 -16.55 11.61 -8.90
C ILE A 48 -15.58 11.99 -10.01
N HIS A 49 -16.10 12.22 -11.22
CA HIS A 49 -15.31 12.78 -12.31
C HIS A 49 -14.98 14.25 -12.03
N LEU A 50 -13.68 14.56 -11.99
CA LEU A 50 -13.17 15.93 -11.91
C LEU A 50 -12.96 16.53 -13.29
N ILE A 51 -12.48 15.70 -14.22
CA ILE A 51 -12.20 16.05 -15.61
C ILE A 51 -12.89 15.01 -16.48
N HIS A 52 -13.65 15.46 -17.46
CA HIS A 52 -14.37 14.59 -18.39
C HIS A 52 -14.44 15.22 -19.79
N GLY A 53 -14.12 14.45 -20.83
CA GLY A 53 -14.40 14.84 -22.22
C GLY A 53 -13.42 15.85 -22.83
N VAL A 54 -12.24 16.04 -22.24
CA VAL A 54 -11.27 17.05 -22.70
C VAL A 54 -10.32 16.49 -23.77
N GLY A 55 -9.91 15.23 -23.65
CA GLY A 55 -9.03 14.58 -24.61
C GLY A 55 -9.76 13.86 -25.75
N PRO A 56 -9.03 13.17 -26.64
CA PRO A 56 -9.64 12.31 -27.65
C PRO A 56 -10.56 11.24 -27.04
N PRO A 57 -11.69 10.90 -27.69
CA PRO A 57 -12.54 9.80 -27.24
C PRO A 57 -11.78 8.48 -27.31
N HIS A 58 -12.05 7.58 -26.36
CA HIS A 58 -11.45 6.25 -26.37
C HIS A 58 -12.20 5.33 -27.34
N ASP A 59 -11.45 4.58 -28.17
CA ASP A 59 -12.05 3.69 -29.18
C ASP A 59 -12.71 2.45 -28.55
N VAL A 60 -12.20 2.02 -27.38
CA VAL A 60 -12.64 0.79 -26.69
C VAL A 60 -13.76 1.07 -25.69
N GLU A 61 -13.61 2.10 -24.86
CA GLU A 61 -14.55 2.43 -23.79
C GLU A 61 -15.46 3.58 -24.24
N ARG A 62 -16.66 3.25 -24.72
CA ARG A 62 -17.60 4.25 -25.25
C ARG A 62 -17.99 5.27 -24.18
N GLY A 63 -17.75 6.54 -24.49
CA GLY A 63 -18.09 7.66 -23.61
C GLY A 63 -16.98 8.02 -22.63
N ALA A 64 -15.85 7.30 -22.63
CA ALA A 64 -14.63 7.70 -21.96
C ALA A 64 -13.71 8.48 -22.90
N TYR A 65 -12.88 9.34 -22.33
CA TYR A 65 -11.91 10.15 -23.06
C TYR A 65 -10.54 10.07 -22.40
N PHE A 66 -9.48 10.18 -23.21
CA PHE A 66 -8.12 10.28 -22.68
C PHE A 66 -8.01 11.45 -21.69
N GLY A 67 -7.46 11.19 -20.51
CA GLY A 67 -7.32 12.18 -19.44
C GLY A 67 -8.55 12.32 -18.54
N ASP A 68 -9.64 11.59 -18.78
CA ASP A 68 -10.75 11.54 -17.82
C ASP A 68 -10.20 11.13 -16.45
N THR A 69 -10.50 11.94 -15.44
CA THR A 69 -9.91 11.83 -14.11
C THR A 69 -11.01 11.81 -13.06
N ALA A 70 -10.94 10.85 -12.15
CA ALA A 70 -11.83 10.76 -11.00
C ALA A 70 -11.07 10.97 -9.69
N ALA A 71 -11.76 11.57 -8.72
CA ALA A 71 -11.37 11.51 -7.32
C ALA A 71 -12.20 10.45 -6.61
N ILE A 72 -11.56 9.72 -5.68
CA ILE A 72 -12.19 8.66 -4.90
C ILE A 72 -12.05 8.85 -3.41
N ASP A 73 -13.06 8.36 -2.69
CA ASP A 73 -13.04 8.11 -1.25
C ASP A 73 -13.79 6.80 -0.97
N ASP A 74 -13.17 5.69 -1.34
CA ASP A 74 -13.81 4.38 -1.38
C ASP A 74 -13.66 3.63 -0.05
N VAL A 75 -14.68 2.86 0.32
CA VAL A 75 -14.60 1.97 1.48
C VAL A 75 -13.63 0.83 1.18
N VAL A 76 -12.82 0.45 2.17
CA VAL A 76 -11.97 -0.73 2.11
C VAL A 76 -12.37 -1.72 3.21
N THR A 77 -12.59 -2.98 2.84
CA THR A 77 -13.03 -4.09 3.71
C THR A 77 -12.00 -5.23 3.75
N GLU A 78 -12.17 -6.15 4.70
CA GLU A 78 -11.33 -7.35 4.84
C GLU A 78 -11.79 -8.55 4.01
N GLU A 79 -13.04 -8.54 3.55
CA GLU A 79 -13.66 -9.60 2.76
C GLU A 79 -14.38 -9.01 1.54
N PRO A 80 -14.64 -9.79 0.48
CA PRO A 80 -15.30 -9.29 -0.72
C PRO A 80 -16.70 -8.70 -0.48
N ASP A 81 -17.41 -9.15 0.56
CA ASP A 81 -18.75 -8.64 0.86
C ASP A 81 -18.69 -7.14 1.27
N PRO A 82 -19.41 -6.23 0.57
CA PRO A 82 -19.48 -4.81 0.95
C PRO A 82 -20.07 -4.57 2.34
N GLY A 83 -20.86 -5.51 2.85
CA GLY A 83 -21.40 -5.49 4.22
C GLY A 83 -20.43 -6.01 5.28
N SER A 84 -19.27 -6.54 4.87
CA SER A 84 -18.24 -7.00 5.78
C SER A 84 -17.57 -5.84 6.53
N ARG A 85 -16.69 -6.19 7.48
CA ARG A 85 -16.06 -5.20 8.34
C ARG A 85 -15.18 -4.24 7.53
N ALA A 86 -15.55 -2.97 7.54
CA ALA A 86 -14.68 -1.91 7.03
C ALA A 86 -13.37 -1.84 7.84
N VAL A 87 -12.25 -1.79 7.14
CA VAL A 87 -10.89 -1.71 7.70
C VAL A 87 -10.15 -0.44 7.30
N GLY A 88 -10.71 0.36 6.39
CA GLY A 88 -10.11 1.62 5.98
C GLY A 88 -10.86 2.30 4.84
N ARG A 89 -10.17 3.25 4.20
CA ARG A 89 -10.61 3.92 2.98
C ARG A 89 -9.48 4.08 1.98
N ALA A 90 -9.78 4.00 0.69
CA ALA A 90 -8.86 4.33 -0.39
C ALA A 90 -9.20 5.72 -0.94
N GLN A 91 -8.23 6.63 -0.89
CA GLN A 91 -8.45 8.05 -1.16
C GLN A 91 -7.42 8.57 -2.16
N GLY A 92 -7.86 9.30 -3.18
CA GLY A 92 -6.95 9.85 -4.17
C GLY A 92 -7.60 10.00 -5.52
N THR A 93 -6.83 9.74 -6.58
CA THR A 93 -7.30 9.89 -7.95
C THR A 93 -6.85 8.75 -8.85
N TYR A 94 -7.64 8.50 -9.89
CA TYR A 94 -7.20 7.76 -11.07
C TYR A 94 -7.54 8.52 -12.35
N MET A 95 -6.75 8.31 -13.40
CA MET A 95 -6.89 8.98 -14.68
C MET A 95 -6.69 8.01 -15.83
N LEU A 96 -7.55 8.06 -16.85
CA LEU A 96 -7.33 7.35 -18.11
C LEU A 96 -6.06 7.86 -18.80
N ALA A 97 -5.03 7.03 -18.83
CA ALA A 97 -3.66 7.42 -19.09
C ALA A 97 -3.14 6.97 -20.46
N SER A 98 -3.93 6.22 -21.24
CA SER A 98 -3.58 5.82 -22.60
C SER A 98 -4.68 6.26 -23.58
N GLN A 99 -4.27 6.61 -24.80
CA GLN A 99 -5.19 6.93 -25.91
C GLN A 99 -5.69 5.67 -26.63
N HIS A 100 -5.07 4.52 -26.36
CA HIS A 100 -5.30 3.29 -27.12
C HIS A 100 -5.56 2.06 -26.23
N GLU A 101 -5.35 2.18 -24.92
CA GLU A 101 -5.50 1.09 -23.96
C GLU A 101 -6.35 1.55 -22.78
N GLU A 102 -7.18 0.67 -22.23
CA GLU A 102 -8.02 0.93 -21.05
C GLU A 102 -7.17 0.85 -19.78
N VAL A 103 -6.38 1.90 -19.56
CA VAL A 103 -5.35 1.95 -18.54
C VAL A 103 -5.52 3.18 -17.69
N LEU A 104 -5.49 3.00 -16.38
CA LEU A 104 -5.48 4.05 -15.40
C LEU A 104 -4.06 4.32 -14.89
N THR A 105 -3.70 5.59 -14.72
CA THR A 105 -2.67 5.99 -13.75
C THR A 105 -3.36 6.21 -12.42
N VAL A 106 -2.95 5.47 -11.39
CA VAL A 106 -3.48 5.58 -10.03
C VAL A 106 -2.51 6.33 -9.13
N ALA A 107 -3.05 7.17 -8.27
CA ALA A 107 -2.35 7.83 -7.18
C ALA A 107 -3.29 7.86 -5.97
N ILE A 108 -3.19 6.84 -5.12
CA ILE A 108 -4.12 6.63 -4.00
C ILE A 108 -3.37 6.41 -2.68
N THR A 109 -4.01 6.75 -1.57
CA THR A 109 -3.57 6.42 -0.22
C THR A 109 -4.64 5.58 0.44
N VAL A 110 -4.25 4.43 0.97
CA VAL A 110 -5.12 3.58 1.78
C VAL A 110 -4.92 3.93 3.24
N ALA A 111 -5.95 4.49 3.87
CA ALA A 111 -5.98 4.86 5.27
C ALA A 111 -6.67 3.77 6.09
N LEU A 112 -5.90 3.06 6.92
CA LEU A 112 -6.38 1.94 7.71
C LEU A 112 -6.91 2.43 9.06
N THR A 113 -8.10 1.97 9.44
CA THR A 113 -8.83 2.38 10.64
C THR A 113 -9.06 1.23 11.63
N ALA A 114 -8.54 0.04 11.33
CA ALA A 114 -8.73 -1.13 12.18
C ALA A 114 -7.52 -2.08 12.18
N GLY A 115 -7.56 -3.05 13.09
CA GLY A 115 -6.54 -4.09 13.21
C GLY A 115 -5.16 -3.57 13.62
N LEU A 116 -4.12 -4.30 13.25
CA LEU A 116 -2.73 -4.01 13.64
C LEU A 116 -2.26 -2.63 13.17
N TYR A 117 -2.76 -2.18 12.02
CA TYR A 117 -2.31 -0.96 11.34
C TYR A 117 -3.28 0.20 11.49
N ASN A 118 -4.19 0.16 12.46
CA ASN A 118 -5.11 1.27 12.74
C ASN A 118 -4.34 2.61 12.90
N GLY A 119 -4.80 3.64 12.18
CA GLY A 119 -4.19 4.97 12.13
C GLY A 119 -2.95 5.06 11.23
N SER A 120 -2.59 3.99 10.51
CA SER A 120 -1.49 3.98 9.55
C SER A 120 -2.03 4.12 8.12
N THR A 121 -1.18 4.60 7.22
CA THR A 121 -1.49 4.66 5.79
C THR A 121 -0.39 4.05 4.95
N PHE A 122 -0.72 3.61 3.74
CA PHE A 122 0.26 3.37 2.68
C PHE A 122 -0.20 4.04 1.38
N SER A 123 0.75 4.50 0.57
CA SER A 123 0.50 5.21 -0.67
C SER A 123 0.92 4.38 -1.87
N VAL A 124 0.10 4.43 -2.92
CA VAL A 124 0.22 3.62 -4.12
C VAL A 124 0.29 4.55 -5.32
N ALA A 125 1.23 4.29 -6.21
CA ALA A 125 1.31 4.96 -7.50
C ALA A 125 1.67 3.95 -8.60
N GLY A 126 0.97 3.99 -9.73
CA GLY A 126 1.25 3.06 -10.81
C GLY A 126 0.31 3.16 -12.01
N ARG A 127 0.60 2.33 -13.02
CA ARG A 127 -0.19 2.13 -14.23
C ARG A 127 -0.93 0.80 -14.10
N VAL A 128 -2.26 0.82 -14.09
CA VAL A 128 -3.09 -0.38 -13.96
C VAL A 128 -3.99 -0.53 -15.18
N GLY A 129 -3.93 -1.68 -15.86
CA GLY A 129 -4.92 -2.05 -16.86
C GLY A 129 -6.24 -2.38 -16.15
N VAL A 130 -7.34 -1.79 -16.61
CA VAL A 130 -8.65 -1.91 -15.95
C VAL A 130 -9.14 -3.36 -15.91
N TYR A 131 -8.89 -4.10 -16.98
CA TYR A 131 -9.35 -5.49 -17.17
C TYR A 131 -8.22 -6.53 -17.10
N ASP A 132 -7.01 -6.13 -16.69
CA ASP A 132 -5.92 -7.08 -16.51
C ASP A 132 -6.25 -8.04 -15.35
N ASP A 133 -6.01 -9.34 -15.56
CA ASP A 133 -6.18 -10.35 -14.50
C ASP A 133 -5.34 -10.02 -13.25
N LYS A 134 -4.22 -9.33 -13.44
CA LYS A 134 -3.32 -8.90 -12.37
C LYS A 134 -2.47 -7.71 -12.81
N ALA A 135 -2.97 -6.49 -12.61
CA ALA A 135 -2.17 -5.29 -12.75
C ALA A 135 -1.30 -5.06 -11.50
N GLU A 136 -0.10 -4.48 -11.65
CA GLU A 136 0.79 -4.18 -10.52
C GLU A 136 1.01 -2.66 -10.37
N ALA A 137 0.94 -2.17 -9.13
CA ALA A 137 1.27 -0.79 -8.79
C ALA A 137 2.24 -0.74 -7.61
N ALA A 138 3.10 0.28 -7.56
CA ALA A 138 4.11 0.39 -6.52
C ALA A 138 3.49 0.92 -5.21
N VAL A 139 3.85 0.30 -4.08
CA VAL A 139 3.70 0.92 -2.77
C VAL A 139 4.91 1.83 -2.56
N VAL A 140 4.68 3.13 -2.69
CA VAL A 140 5.74 4.15 -2.71
C VAL A 140 6.08 4.72 -1.32
N GLY A 141 5.26 4.40 -0.32
CA GLY A 141 5.47 4.91 1.03
C GLY A 141 4.38 4.50 2.01
N GLY A 142 4.53 4.94 3.26
CA GLY A 142 3.51 4.79 4.28
C GLY A 142 3.80 5.59 5.53
N THR A 143 2.83 5.64 6.44
CA THR A 143 2.84 6.41 7.69
C THR A 143 2.51 5.52 8.89
N GLY A 144 2.61 6.05 10.10
CA GLY A 144 2.33 5.29 11.32
C GLY A 144 3.22 4.05 11.44
N ARG A 145 2.61 2.89 11.64
CA ARG A 145 3.30 1.60 11.72
C ARG A 145 3.81 1.11 10.35
N LEU A 146 3.32 1.70 9.26
CA LEU A 146 3.77 1.48 7.88
C LEU A 146 4.78 2.54 7.42
N ARG A 147 5.41 3.27 8.35
CA ARG A 147 6.39 4.32 8.03
C ARG A 147 7.51 3.77 7.14
N ARG A 148 7.75 4.45 6.01
CA ARG A 148 8.74 4.04 4.99
C ARG A 148 8.44 2.65 4.39
N ALA A 149 7.17 2.23 4.35
CA ALA A 149 6.77 1.05 3.59
C ALA A 149 7.24 1.17 2.14
N ALA A 150 7.65 0.05 1.56
CA ALA A 150 8.01 -0.06 0.15
C ALA A 150 7.68 -1.47 -0.33
N GLY A 151 7.18 -1.58 -1.55
CA GLY A 151 6.79 -2.84 -2.17
C GLY A 151 5.85 -2.61 -3.35
N TYR A 152 4.91 -3.52 -3.53
CA TYR A 152 3.93 -3.48 -4.61
C TYR A 152 2.57 -3.94 -4.10
N LEU A 153 1.54 -3.63 -4.85
CA LEU A 153 0.26 -4.32 -4.76
C LEU A 153 -0.13 -4.84 -6.12
N THR A 154 -0.96 -5.86 -6.12
CA THR A 154 -1.65 -6.26 -7.33
C THR A 154 -3.12 -5.89 -7.25
N TRP A 155 -3.59 -5.28 -8.33
CA TRP A 155 -4.90 -4.72 -8.53
C TRP A 155 -5.67 -5.64 -9.47
N ARG A 156 -6.83 -6.12 -9.02
CA ARG A 156 -7.67 -7.00 -9.83
C ARG A 156 -9.13 -6.63 -9.66
N MET A 157 -9.80 -6.29 -10.76
CA MET A 157 -11.24 -6.15 -10.76
C MET A 157 -11.88 -7.51 -10.49
N VAL A 158 -12.72 -7.59 -9.47
CA VAL A 158 -13.40 -8.85 -9.09
C VAL A 158 -14.85 -8.84 -9.50
N GLU A 159 -15.51 -7.69 -9.38
CA GLU A 159 -16.93 -7.53 -9.71
C GLU A 159 -17.17 -6.17 -10.36
N LEU A 160 -18.03 -6.17 -11.37
CA LEU A 160 -18.56 -4.98 -12.03
C LEU A 160 -20.08 -5.12 -12.13
N VAL A 161 -20.81 -4.32 -11.37
CA VAL A 161 -22.27 -4.23 -11.45
C VAL A 161 -22.64 -3.01 -12.28
N VAL A 162 -22.78 -3.21 -13.60
CA VAL A 162 -22.95 -2.14 -14.60
C VAL A 162 -24.18 -1.27 -14.31
N SER A 163 -25.29 -1.85 -13.87
CA SER A 163 -26.53 -1.13 -13.54
C SER A 163 -26.35 -0.17 -12.37
N GLU A 164 -25.47 -0.52 -11.43
CA GLU A 164 -25.22 0.23 -10.20
C GLU A 164 -23.95 1.09 -10.29
N LYS A 165 -23.20 0.96 -11.40
CA LYS A 165 -21.90 1.62 -11.59
C LYS A 165 -21.00 1.40 -10.36
N TYR A 166 -20.99 0.16 -9.90
CA TYR A 166 -20.22 -0.32 -8.76
C TYR A 166 -19.12 -1.26 -9.25
N VAL A 167 -17.92 -1.05 -8.72
CA VAL A 167 -16.75 -1.88 -9.00
C VAL A 167 -16.13 -2.33 -7.68
N MET A 168 -15.90 -3.64 -7.57
CA MET A 168 -15.07 -4.19 -6.51
C MET A 168 -13.68 -4.52 -7.03
N VAL A 169 -12.67 -4.00 -6.35
CA VAL A 169 -11.27 -4.26 -6.66
C VAL A 169 -10.62 -4.99 -5.49
N GLU A 170 -9.98 -6.12 -5.77
CA GLU A 170 -9.06 -6.75 -4.82
C GLU A 170 -7.69 -6.08 -4.89
N LEU A 171 -7.18 -5.71 -3.71
CA LEU A 171 -5.84 -5.20 -3.50
C LEU A 171 -5.04 -6.24 -2.69
N ASP A 172 -4.15 -6.95 -3.37
CA ASP A 172 -3.20 -7.88 -2.72
C ASP A 172 -1.85 -7.19 -2.55
N VAL A 173 -1.59 -6.71 -1.32
CA VAL A 173 -0.51 -5.78 -1.00
C VAL A 173 0.67 -6.52 -0.38
N HIS A 174 1.82 -6.45 -1.05
CA HIS A 174 3.08 -7.02 -0.62
C HIS A 174 4.09 -5.90 -0.37
N MET A 175 4.25 -5.51 0.88
CA MET A 175 5.20 -4.48 1.25
C MET A 175 6.13 -4.94 2.37
N SER A 176 7.12 -4.10 2.66
CA SER A 176 7.98 -4.28 3.81
C SER A 176 8.19 -2.96 4.50
N VAL A 177 8.40 -2.98 5.81
CA VAL A 177 8.72 -1.80 6.61
C VAL A 177 10.12 -1.95 7.20
N PRO A 178 10.86 -0.85 7.44
CA PRO A 178 12.06 -0.95 8.25
C PRO A 178 11.71 -1.55 9.62
N PRO A 179 12.64 -2.28 10.26
CA PRO A 179 12.43 -2.68 11.64
C PRO A 179 12.14 -1.45 12.48
N VAL A 180 11.22 -1.59 13.43
CA VAL A 180 10.89 -0.52 14.39
C VAL A 180 12.19 -0.10 15.04
N SER A 181 12.69 1.08 14.67
CA SER A 181 13.84 1.65 15.36
C SER A 181 13.41 1.81 16.81
N ALA A 182 14.20 1.27 17.75
CA ALA A 182 14.12 1.61 19.18
C ALA A 182 14.46 3.10 19.46
N ALA A 183 14.26 3.98 18.47
CA ALA A 183 14.40 5.42 18.55
C ALA A 183 13.07 5.98 19.09
N GLY A 184 12.97 5.94 20.41
CA GLY A 184 11.88 6.51 21.20
C GLY A 184 11.98 6.18 22.69
N GLY A 185 12.71 5.12 23.05
CA GLY A 185 12.98 4.75 24.43
C GLY A 185 14.43 4.34 24.58
N ASN A 186 15.20 5.15 25.30
CA ASN A 186 16.61 4.96 25.58
C ASN A 186 16.75 3.71 26.44
N TRP A 187 16.87 2.54 25.82
CA TRP A 187 16.94 1.25 26.51
C TRP A 187 18.12 1.17 27.50
N TRP A 188 19.20 1.91 27.24
CA TRP A 188 20.32 2.09 28.17
C TRP A 188 19.96 2.82 29.47
N SER A 189 18.93 3.68 29.46
CA SER A 189 18.47 4.39 30.67
C SER A 189 17.76 3.47 31.67
N SER A 190 17.30 2.30 31.23
CA SER A 190 16.75 1.26 32.10
C SER A 190 17.87 0.38 32.68
N LEU A 191 18.95 0.16 31.93
CA LEU A 191 20.13 -0.59 32.38
C LEU A 191 20.94 0.15 33.44
N LEU A 192 21.05 1.48 33.36
CA LEU A 192 21.77 2.29 34.37
C LEU A 192 20.98 2.48 35.67
N ARG A 193 19.66 2.22 35.67
CA ARG A 193 18.82 2.27 36.87
C ARG A 193 18.79 0.98 37.68
N SER A 194 19.25 -0.14 37.12
CA SER A 194 19.37 -1.40 37.86
C SER A 194 20.74 -1.61 38.50
N ILE A 195 21.65 -0.63 38.37
CA ILE A 195 23.03 -0.70 38.87
C ILE A 195 23.28 0.33 39.99
N ASN A 196 22.27 1.12 40.37
CA ASN A 196 22.30 2.02 41.53
C ASN A 196 21.22 1.64 42.54
#